data_AF-A0A133QLB0-F1
#
_entry.id   AF-A0A133QLB0-F1
#
_cell.length_a   1.000
_cell.length_b   1.000
_cell.length_c   1.000
_cell.angle_alpha   90.00
_cell.angle_beta   90.00
_cell.angle_gamma   90.00
#
_symmetry.space_group_name_H-M   'P 1'
#
loop_
_entity.id
_entity.type
_entity.pdbx_description
1 polymer ?
#
loop_
_entity_poly.entity_id
_entity_poly.type
_entity_poly.pdbx_seq_one_letter_code
_entity_poly.pdbx_strand_id
1 'polypeptide(L)'
;MRTINKFLVALMIVSVPLTFTSCSDNYDYYVDETDLVSEAVDNYWYVYRGGADYYTTYNWFYYYYPQASDAQFIAFMRAVGYGGTPYWDEYNNGGYGWDNTYDNEVTTQEALLLSEAQTLCGEWEGPMVYEYTDDKSKQRIRETFTANMKFFQYNSSANSLSGNGVEVDTADDGASQTLDFSWYVDKHGDIYIKYTKSGTIFVMDADSKTNGFHLGYEDQKGFDTFFGVAISTNTQDVFYIDLARQATNAKGVMAKTRALSGKLAGKSFGQATKNVAAQYKETAIKKLREK
;
A
#
# COMPACT_ATOMS: atom_id res chain seq x y z
N MET A 1 -41.77 -38.10 8.17
CA MET A 1 -42.29 -36.82 8.73
C MET A 1 -41.20 -36.15 9.55
N ARG A 2 -40.69 -35.01 9.08
CA ARG A 2 -40.15 -33.90 9.89
C ARG A 2 -39.99 -32.71 8.96
N THR A 3 -40.94 -31.79 9.05
CA THR A 3 -41.06 -30.55 8.28
C THR A 3 -40.25 -29.45 8.95
N ILE A 4 -39.45 -28.73 8.17
CA ILE A 4 -38.71 -27.54 8.61
C ILE A 4 -39.58 -26.31 8.30
N ASN A 5 -40.03 -25.63 9.36
CA ASN A 5 -40.81 -24.40 9.29
C ASN A 5 -39.93 -23.22 8.87
N LYS A 6 -40.32 -22.54 7.80
CA LYS A 6 -39.84 -21.22 7.42
C LYS A 6 -40.60 -20.17 8.25
N PHE A 7 -39.92 -19.41 9.08
CA PHE A 7 -40.49 -18.22 9.71
C PHE A 7 -40.36 -17.03 8.75
N LEU A 8 -41.50 -16.56 8.26
CA LEU A 8 -41.69 -15.27 7.61
C LEU A 8 -41.83 -14.20 8.70
N VAL A 9 -40.95 -13.22 8.71
CA VAL A 9 -41.11 -11.99 9.51
C VAL A 9 -41.88 -10.98 8.65
N ALA A 10 -43.13 -10.73 9.02
CA ALA A 10 -43.93 -9.65 8.45
C ALA A 10 -43.60 -8.35 9.20
N LEU A 11 -43.05 -7.36 8.49
CA LEU A 11 -42.83 -6.01 9.02
C LEU A 11 -44.07 -5.15 8.72
N MET A 12 -44.77 -4.74 9.77
CA MET A 12 -45.87 -3.77 9.68
C MET A 12 -45.30 -2.39 9.33
N ILE A 13 -45.72 -1.83 8.19
CA ILE A 13 -45.49 -0.43 7.82
C ILE A 13 -46.52 0.41 8.57
N VAL A 14 -46.08 1.13 9.61
CA VAL A 14 -46.85 2.21 10.21
C VAL A 14 -46.50 3.50 9.46
N SER A 15 -47.39 3.94 8.58
CA SER A 15 -47.30 5.23 7.92
C SER A 15 -47.64 6.34 8.92
N VAL A 16 -46.62 7.07 9.41
CA VAL A 16 -46.84 8.33 10.14
C VAL A 16 -46.55 9.48 9.18
N PRO A 17 -47.46 10.45 9.01
CA PRO A 17 -47.20 11.64 8.20
C PRO A 17 -46.17 12.51 8.92
N LEU A 18 -44.97 12.64 8.33
CA LEU A 18 -43.95 13.57 8.78
C LEU A 18 -44.31 14.97 8.25
N THR A 19 -44.82 15.82 9.14
CA THR A 19 -44.89 17.27 8.89
C THR A 19 -43.54 17.88 9.26
N PHE A 20 -42.82 18.41 8.27
CA PHE A 20 -41.62 19.21 8.50
C PHE A 20 -42.00 20.64 8.90
N THR A 21 -41.56 21.08 10.06
CA THR A 21 -41.52 22.50 10.45
C THR A 21 -40.08 22.99 10.34
N SER A 22 -39.84 23.93 9.44
CA SER A 22 -38.58 24.66 9.30
C SER A 22 -38.48 25.81 10.31
N CYS A 23 -37.23 26.21 10.60
CA CYS A 23 -36.68 27.52 11.03
C CYS A 23 -35.36 27.22 11.79
N SER A 24 -34.18 27.80 11.51
CA SER A 24 -33.87 29.16 11.06
C SER A 24 -32.44 29.36 10.49
N ASP A 25 -32.38 30.14 9.42
CA ASP A 25 -31.51 31.28 9.06
C ASP A 25 -29.96 31.20 8.88
N ASN A 26 -29.60 31.31 7.59
CA ASN A 26 -28.56 32.16 6.95
C ASN A 26 -27.06 31.96 7.28
N TYR A 27 -26.28 31.44 6.32
CA TYR A 27 -25.54 32.26 5.33
C TYR A 27 -24.91 31.38 4.21
N ASP A 28 -25.03 31.88 2.98
CA ASP A 28 -24.47 31.47 1.69
C ASP A 28 -24.99 30.22 0.95
N TYR A 29 -25.80 30.53 -0.07
CA TYR A 29 -26.33 29.64 -1.09
C TYR A 29 -25.28 29.44 -2.20
N TYR A 30 -24.68 28.25 -2.25
CA TYR A 30 -24.26 27.60 -3.49
C TYR A 30 -25.03 26.27 -3.55
N VAL A 31 -26.01 26.17 -4.45
CA VAL A 31 -26.75 24.91 -4.67
C VAL A 31 -26.11 24.17 -5.84
N ASP A 32 -25.98 22.84 -5.68
CA ASP A 32 -26.14 21.81 -6.74
C ASP A 32 -25.02 20.74 -6.89
N GLU A 33 -24.29 20.42 -5.82
CA GLU A 33 -23.51 19.15 -5.69
C GLU A 33 -23.67 18.48 -4.31
N THR A 34 -24.52 19.04 -3.43
CA THR A 34 -24.50 18.84 -1.98
C THR A 34 -25.53 17.87 -1.42
N ASP A 35 -26.56 17.47 -2.16
CA ASP A 35 -27.62 16.60 -1.61
C ASP A 35 -27.09 15.21 -1.29
N LEU A 36 -26.45 14.57 -2.28
CA LEU A 36 -25.82 13.26 -2.09
C LEU A 36 -24.73 13.30 -1.02
N VAL A 37 -23.89 14.34 -1.01
CA VAL A 37 -22.78 14.45 -0.06
C VAL A 37 -23.30 14.65 1.36
N SER A 38 -24.29 15.53 1.55
CA SER A 38 -24.88 15.78 2.87
C SER A 38 -25.61 14.54 3.40
N GLU A 39 -26.40 13.88 2.54
CA GLU A 39 -27.05 12.61 2.86
C GLU A 39 -26.02 11.54 3.24
N ALA A 40 -24.93 11.42 2.46
CA ALA A 40 -23.85 10.48 2.74
C ALA A 40 -23.16 10.77 4.07
N VAL A 41 -22.91 12.04 4.39
CA VAL A 41 -22.31 12.44 5.68
C VAL A 41 -23.24 12.06 6.84
N ASP A 42 -24.53 12.36 6.75
CA ASP A 42 -25.51 12.04 7.79
C ASP A 42 -25.64 10.53 7.99
N ASN A 43 -25.77 9.77 6.89
CA ASN A 43 -25.85 8.32 6.93
C ASN A 43 -24.55 7.69 7.47
N TYR A 44 -23.39 8.25 7.13
CA TYR A 44 -22.11 7.79 7.63
C TYR A 44 -22.01 7.95 9.14
N TRP A 45 -22.33 9.14 9.67
CA TRP A 45 -22.27 9.39 11.12
C TRP A 45 -23.35 8.63 11.89
N TYR A 46 -24.47 8.31 11.27
CA TYR A 46 -25.47 7.43 11.86
C TYR A 46 -24.91 6.01 12.11
N VAL A 47 -24.16 5.47 11.14
CA VAL A 47 -23.55 4.14 11.22
C VAL A 47 -22.27 4.14 12.08
N TYR A 48 -21.37 5.11 11.85
CA TYR A 48 -20.07 5.23 12.50
C TYR A 48 -20.01 6.47 13.39
N ARG A 49 -20.76 6.46 14.50
CA ARG A 49 -20.87 7.60 15.42
C ARG A 49 -19.55 8.12 15.99
N GLY A 50 -18.50 7.29 16.03
CA GLY A 50 -17.15 7.65 16.47
C GLY A 50 -16.14 7.81 15.34
N GLY A 51 -16.59 7.72 14.08
CA GLY A 51 -15.73 7.58 12.91
C GLY A 51 -15.27 6.14 12.69
N ALA A 52 -14.79 5.87 11.49
CA ALA A 52 -14.07 4.66 11.09
C ALA A 52 -12.73 5.07 10.49
N ASP A 53 -11.82 4.13 10.23
CA ASP A 53 -10.55 4.39 9.54
C ASP A 53 -10.76 4.73 8.05
N TYR A 54 -9.74 5.34 7.41
CA TYR A 54 -9.81 5.82 6.03
C TYR A 54 -10.33 4.77 5.05
N TYR A 55 -9.87 3.53 5.16
CA TYR A 55 -10.23 2.45 4.23
C TYR A 55 -11.69 2.03 4.43
N THR A 56 -12.14 1.92 5.68
CA THR A 56 -13.54 1.64 6.01
C THR A 56 -14.46 2.75 5.51
N THR A 57 -14.10 4.01 5.74
CA THR A 57 -14.87 5.18 5.28
C THR A 57 -14.94 5.27 3.76
N TYR A 58 -13.81 5.06 3.08
CA TYR A 58 -13.71 5.01 1.62
C TYR A 58 -14.68 3.96 1.05
N ASN A 59 -14.58 2.72 1.52
CA ASN A 59 -15.35 1.60 0.97
C ASN A 59 -16.82 1.69 1.30
N TRP A 60 -17.17 2.23 2.47
CA TRP A 60 -18.55 2.51 2.83
C TRP A 60 -19.19 3.47 1.82
N PHE A 61 -18.49 4.55 1.45
CA PHE A 61 -19.03 5.54 0.51
C PHE A 61 -19.32 4.90 -0.86
N TYR A 62 -18.34 4.24 -1.47
CA TYR A 62 -18.54 3.63 -2.80
C TYR A 62 -19.52 2.45 -2.79
N TYR A 63 -19.71 1.79 -1.64
CA TYR A 63 -20.73 0.74 -1.52
C TYR A 63 -22.15 1.30 -1.56
N TYR A 64 -22.42 2.39 -0.84
CA TYR A 64 -23.77 2.97 -0.74
C TYR A 64 -24.07 4.02 -1.82
N TYR A 65 -23.03 4.65 -2.36
CA TYR A 65 -23.13 5.71 -3.38
C TYR A 65 -22.26 5.40 -4.62
N PRO A 66 -22.45 4.25 -5.29
CA PRO A 66 -21.62 3.83 -6.42
C PRO A 66 -21.70 4.76 -7.65
N GLN A 67 -22.72 5.61 -7.72
CA GLN A 67 -22.93 6.61 -8.77
C GLN A 67 -22.22 7.94 -8.51
N ALA A 68 -21.62 8.12 -7.34
CA ALA A 68 -20.98 9.38 -6.96
C ALA A 68 -19.77 9.69 -7.86
N SER A 69 -19.61 10.98 -8.18
CA SER A 69 -18.41 11.46 -8.86
C SER A 69 -17.20 11.53 -7.92
N ASP A 70 -16.00 11.61 -8.49
CA ASP A 70 -14.77 11.79 -7.70
C ASP A 70 -14.82 13.09 -6.87
N ALA A 71 -15.43 14.15 -7.41
CA ALA A 71 -15.63 15.41 -6.69
C ALA A 71 -16.53 15.23 -5.45
N GLN A 72 -17.60 14.45 -5.59
CA GLN A 72 -18.51 14.14 -4.48
C GLN A 72 -17.84 13.24 -3.43
N PHE A 73 -17.06 12.26 -3.85
CA PHE A 73 -16.25 11.45 -2.94
C PHE A 73 -15.25 12.31 -2.15
N ILE A 74 -14.51 13.21 -2.82
CA ILE A 74 -13.57 14.13 -2.20
C ILE A 74 -14.27 15.04 -1.18
N ALA A 75 -15.43 15.58 -1.54
CA ALA A 75 -16.23 16.41 -0.65
C ALA A 75 -16.71 15.64 0.58
N PHE A 76 -17.17 14.39 0.40
CA PHE A 76 -17.55 13.50 1.49
C PHE A 76 -16.36 13.22 2.43
N MET A 77 -15.22 12.78 1.91
CA MET A 77 -14.03 12.49 2.71
C MET A 77 -13.60 13.71 3.53
N ARG A 78 -13.60 14.90 2.91
CA ARG A 78 -13.34 16.17 3.59
C ARG A 78 -14.33 16.43 4.73
N ALA A 79 -15.62 16.23 4.48
CA ALA A 79 -16.68 16.49 5.45
C ALA A 79 -16.63 15.56 6.67
N VAL A 80 -16.21 14.31 6.50
CA VAL A 80 -16.09 13.32 7.59
C VAL A 80 -14.73 13.33 8.29
N GLY A 81 -13.89 14.33 8.00
CA GLY A 81 -12.63 14.58 8.71
C GLY A 81 -11.39 13.95 8.09
N TYR A 82 -11.49 13.39 6.88
CA TYR A 82 -10.33 12.98 6.09
C TYR A 82 -9.85 14.13 5.20
N GLY A 83 -8.57 14.11 4.81
CA GLY A 83 -8.11 14.99 3.74
C GLY A 83 -8.94 14.74 2.47
N GLY A 84 -9.23 15.81 1.71
CA GLY A 84 -9.89 15.67 0.41
C GLY A 84 -9.01 15.00 -0.66
N THR A 85 -7.76 14.68 -0.33
CA THR A 85 -6.79 14.00 -1.19
C THR A 85 -6.43 12.67 -0.55
N PRO A 86 -6.55 11.54 -1.28
CA PRO A 86 -6.02 10.27 -0.82
C PRO A 86 -4.51 10.32 -0.53
N TYR A 87 -4.03 9.51 0.40
CA TYR A 87 -2.62 9.53 0.80
C TYR A 87 -1.64 9.14 -0.33
N TRP A 88 -2.10 8.36 -1.32
CA TRP A 88 -1.29 8.02 -2.50
C TRP A 88 -1.22 9.16 -3.53
N ASP A 89 -2.12 10.14 -3.46
CA ASP A 89 -2.18 11.22 -4.44
C ASP A 89 -0.95 12.13 -4.36
N GLU A 90 -0.41 12.33 -3.16
CA GLU A 90 0.81 13.08 -2.93
C GLU A 90 2.02 12.46 -3.66
N TYR A 91 2.06 11.14 -3.80
CA TYR A 91 3.14 10.45 -4.51
C TYR A 91 2.93 10.46 -6.03
N ASN A 92 1.68 10.32 -6.49
CA ASN A 92 1.35 10.41 -7.92
C ASN A 92 1.56 11.83 -8.51
N ASN A 93 1.27 12.87 -7.72
CA ASN A 93 1.26 14.25 -8.18
C ASN A 93 2.38 15.12 -7.56
N GLY A 94 3.15 14.60 -6.60
CA GLY A 94 4.14 15.36 -5.83
C GLY A 94 5.57 15.37 -6.38
N GLY A 95 5.77 14.94 -7.63
CA GLY A 95 7.08 14.97 -8.28
C GLY A 95 7.92 13.70 -8.10
N TYR A 96 7.34 12.62 -7.58
CA TYR A 96 7.95 11.29 -7.62
C TYR A 96 7.82 10.74 -9.04
N GLY A 97 8.93 10.65 -9.76
CA GLY A 97 8.97 10.23 -11.16
C GLY A 97 10.06 9.20 -11.39
N TRP A 98 9.80 8.25 -12.27
CA TRP A 98 10.82 7.30 -12.70
C TRP A 98 11.91 8.01 -13.50
N ASP A 99 13.14 7.99 -12.99
CA ASP A 99 14.30 8.44 -13.75
C ASP A 99 14.67 7.39 -14.81
N ASN A 100 14.68 7.78 -16.09
CA ASN A 100 15.08 6.88 -17.19
C ASN A 100 16.61 6.80 -17.35
N THR A 101 17.37 7.55 -16.56
CA THR A 101 18.83 7.59 -16.54
C THR A 101 19.44 6.95 -15.28
N TYR A 102 18.60 6.19 -14.56
CA TYR A 102 18.90 5.49 -13.30
C TYR A 102 20.04 4.46 -13.37
N ASP A 103 20.46 4.07 -14.57
CA ASP A 103 21.51 3.08 -14.83
C ASP A 103 22.90 3.70 -15.08
N ASN A 104 23.02 5.03 -14.98
CA ASN A 104 24.29 5.74 -15.09
C ASN A 104 25.25 5.43 -13.92
N GLU A 105 26.56 5.52 -14.19
CA GLU A 105 27.58 5.30 -13.16
C GLU A 105 27.56 6.37 -12.08
N VAL A 106 27.56 5.92 -10.83
CA VAL A 106 27.54 6.75 -9.63
C VAL A 106 28.96 6.91 -9.07
N THR A 107 29.34 8.15 -8.73
CA THR A 107 30.69 8.47 -8.22
C THR A 107 30.82 8.29 -6.70
N THR A 108 32.07 8.22 -6.21
CA THR A 108 32.48 7.76 -4.87
C THR A 108 31.93 8.54 -3.65
N GLN A 109 31.21 9.66 -3.83
CA GLN A 109 30.61 10.42 -2.73
C GLN A 109 29.38 9.70 -2.13
N GLU A 110 28.85 8.68 -2.81
CA GLU A 110 27.58 8.02 -2.50
C GLU A 110 27.74 6.68 -1.76
N ALA A 111 28.79 6.55 -0.94
CA ALA A 111 29.11 5.30 -0.24
C ALA A 111 27.98 4.79 0.69
N LEU A 112 27.13 5.68 1.21
CA LEU A 112 25.94 5.32 1.96
C LEU A 112 24.84 4.75 1.06
N LEU A 113 24.50 5.43 -0.04
CA LEU A 113 23.53 4.95 -1.03
C LEU A 113 23.98 3.63 -1.66
N LEU A 114 25.28 3.47 -1.91
CA LEU A 114 25.82 2.20 -2.37
C LEU A 114 25.65 1.10 -1.33
N SER A 115 25.86 1.41 -0.05
CA SER A 115 25.64 0.44 1.02
C SER A 115 24.16 0.08 1.15
N GLU A 116 23.26 1.02 0.89
CA GLU A 116 21.82 0.81 0.85
C GLU A 116 21.41 -0.11 -0.31
N ALA A 117 21.83 0.21 -1.53
CA ALA A 117 21.60 -0.61 -2.72
C ALA A 117 22.18 -2.03 -2.55
N GLN A 118 23.38 -2.16 -1.99
CA GLN A 118 23.98 -3.46 -1.68
C GLN A 118 23.27 -4.19 -0.53
N THR A 119 22.65 -3.46 0.40
CA THR A 119 21.82 -4.06 1.44
C THR A 119 20.51 -4.56 0.84
N LEU A 120 19.89 -3.84 -0.07
CA LEU A 120 18.69 -4.25 -0.79
C LEU A 120 18.92 -5.53 -1.60
N CYS A 121 20.10 -5.71 -2.18
CA CYS A 121 20.45 -6.89 -2.96
C CYS A 121 20.35 -8.21 -2.15
N GLY A 122 19.94 -9.26 -2.86
CA GLY A 122 19.70 -10.59 -2.29
C GLY A 122 18.23 -10.98 -2.31
N GLU A 123 17.92 -12.06 -1.59
CA GLU A 123 16.58 -12.64 -1.51
C GLU A 123 15.91 -12.23 -0.20
N TRP A 124 14.65 -11.83 -0.30
CA TRP A 124 13.78 -11.39 0.79
C TRP A 124 12.46 -12.13 0.68
N GLU A 125 11.96 -12.65 1.79
CA GLU A 125 10.68 -13.34 1.78
C GLU A 125 9.87 -13.01 3.02
N GLY A 126 8.57 -12.87 2.83
CA GLY A 126 7.61 -12.61 3.89
C GLY A 126 6.24 -12.21 3.32
N PRO A 127 5.29 -11.83 4.18
CA PRO A 127 4.00 -11.34 3.71
C PRO A 127 4.11 -10.00 2.96
N MET A 128 3.31 -9.88 1.92
CA MET A 128 2.96 -8.62 1.27
C MET A 128 1.44 -8.40 1.39
N VAL A 129 1.05 -7.14 1.57
CA VAL A 129 -0.33 -6.68 1.39
C VAL A 129 -0.34 -5.76 0.18
N TYR A 130 -1.16 -6.07 -0.82
CA TYR A 130 -1.32 -5.26 -2.02
C TYR A 130 -2.68 -4.56 -1.97
N GLU A 131 -2.68 -3.23 -1.99
CA GLU A 131 -3.85 -2.37 -1.94
C GLU A 131 -4.06 -1.67 -3.29
N TYR A 132 -5.28 -1.76 -3.84
CA TYR A 132 -5.63 -1.13 -5.11
C TYR A 132 -7.10 -0.74 -5.13
N THR A 133 -7.48 0.10 -6.10
CA THR A 133 -8.88 0.44 -6.36
C THR A 133 -9.39 -0.47 -7.47
N ASP A 134 -10.45 -1.23 -7.20
CA ASP A 134 -11.06 -2.08 -8.23
C ASP A 134 -11.84 -1.23 -9.24
N ASP A 135 -11.54 -1.43 -10.53
CA ASP A 135 -12.08 -0.57 -11.58
C ASP A 135 -13.61 -0.63 -11.71
N LYS A 136 -14.21 -1.77 -11.36
CA LYS A 136 -15.64 -2.03 -11.51
C LYS A 136 -16.46 -1.54 -10.33
N SER A 137 -16.04 -1.91 -9.12
CA SER A 137 -16.73 -1.59 -7.87
C SER A 137 -16.31 -0.24 -7.29
N LYS A 138 -15.18 0.32 -7.75
CA LYS A 138 -14.52 1.50 -7.19
C LYS A 138 -14.08 1.36 -5.74
N GLN A 139 -14.18 0.15 -5.16
CA GLN A 139 -13.76 -0.10 -3.79
C GLN A 139 -12.24 -0.27 -3.71
N ARG A 140 -11.64 0.20 -2.62
CA ARG A 140 -10.29 -0.20 -2.23
C ARG A 140 -10.34 -1.65 -1.80
N ILE A 141 -9.45 -2.45 -2.36
CA ILE A 141 -9.26 -3.86 -2.04
C ILE A 141 -7.85 -4.01 -1.47
N ARG A 142 -7.74 -4.80 -0.40
CA ARG A 142 -6.46 -5.30 0.12
C ARG A 142 -6.41 -6.81 -0.07
N GLU A 143 -5.35 -7.26 -0.69
CA GLU A 143 -5.03 -8.67 -0.85
C GLU A 143 -3.74 -8.99 -0.13
N THR A 144 -3.57 -10.23 0.35
CA THR A 144 -2.32 -10.65 0.98
C THR A 144 -1.89 -12.03 0.52
N PHE A 145 -0.58 -12.14 0.34
CA PHE A 145 0.13 -13.33 -0.12
C PHE A 145 1.56 -13.32 0.43
N THR A 146 2.29 -14.42 0.26
CA THR A 146 3.73 -14.45 0.53
C THR A 146 4.46 -13.97 -0.71
N ALA A 147 5.32 -12.97 -0.58
CA ALA A 147 6.18 -12.49 -1.64
C ALA A 147 7.63 -12.94 -1.37
N ASN A 148 8.29 -13.48 -2.39
CA ASN A 148 9.71 -13.72 -2.42
C ASN A 148 10.34 -12.79 -3.47
N MET A 149 11.05 -11.76 -3.02
CA MET A 149 11.67 -10.75 -3.87
C MET A 149 13.18 -10.94 -3.92
N LYS A 150 13.73 -10.96 -5.13
CA LYS A 150 15.17 -11.07 -5.39
C LYS A 150 15.64 -9.83 -6.11
N PHE A 151 16.59 -9.12 -5.51
CA PHE A 151 17.19 -7.91 -6.07
C PHE A 151 18.61 -8.21 -6.56
N PHE A 152 18.86 -7.89 -7.82
CA PHE A 152 20.14 -8.07 -8.51
C PHE A 152 20.68 -6.71 -8.95
N GLN A 153 21.83 -6.32 -8.39
CA GLN A 153 22.57 -5.12 -8.84
C GLN A 153 23.11 -5.33 -10.25
N TYR A 154 23.14 -4.27 -11.07
CA TYR A 154 23.80 -4.35 -12.38
C TYR A 154 25.32 -4.58 -12.24
N ASN A 155 25.84 -5.59 -12.95
CA ASN A 155 27.26 -5.97 -12.90
C ASN A 155 28.20 -5.01 -13.63
N SER A 156 27.70 -4.14 -14.52
CA SER A 156 28.52 -3.19 -15.26
C SER A 156 29.23 -2.17 -14.35
N SER A 157 28.77 -2.01 -13.11
CA SER A 157 29.53 -1.34 -12.06
C SER A 157 29.25 -1.98 -10.70
N ALA A 158 30.28 -2.48 -10.02
CA ALA A 158 30.17 -2.94 -8.62
C ALA A 158 29.67 -1.86 -7.62
N ASN A 159 29.40 -0.65 -8.14
CA ASN A 159 28.94 0.53 -7.45
C ASN A 159 27.60 1.08 -8.01
N SER A 160 26.83 0.30 -8.79
CA SER A 160 25.54 0.76 -9.31
C SER A 160 24.51 0.95 -8.19
N LEU A 161 23.71 2.01 -8.25
CA LEU A 161 22.56 2.18 -7.35
C LEU A 161 21.28 1.55 -7.91
N SER A 162 21.40 0.72 -8.95
CA SER A 162 20.26 0.16 -9.67
C SER A 162 20.45 -1.28 -10.07
N GLY A 163 19.36 -1.88 -10.54
CA GLY A 163 19.33 -3.28 -10.88
C GLY A 163 18.00 -3.76 -11.44
N ASN A 164 17.90 -5.08 -11.55
CA ASN A 164 16.63 -5.77 -11.80
C ASN A 164 16.28 -6.64 -10.62
N GLY A 165 15.07 -7.16 -10.62
CA GLY A 165 14.64 -8.16 -9.69
C GLY A 165 13.52 -9.01 -10.21
N VAL A 166 13.24 -10.05 -9.42
CA VAL A 166 12.14 -10.99 -9.65
C VAL A 166 11.38 -11.12 -8.35
N GLU A 167 10.06 -11.06 -8.44
CA GLU A 167 9.12 -11.31 -7.36
C GLU A 167 8.32 -12.57 -7.68
N VAL A 168 8.26 -13.49 -6.72
CA VAL A 168 7.40 -14.66 -6.77
C VAL A 168 6.36 -14.54 -5.67
N ASP A 169 5.11 -14.37 -6.06
CA ASP A 169 3.99 -14.33 -5.13
C ASP A 169 3.40 -15.72 -4.99
N THR A 170 3.04 -16.11 -3.77
CA THR A 170 2.39 -17.39 -3.47
C THR A 170 1.20 -17.16 -2.54
N ALA A 171 0.01 -17.58 -2.98
CA ALA A 171 -1.18 -17.64 -2.14
C ALA A 171 -1.19 -18.87 -1.22
N ASP A 172 -2.07 -18.84 -0.22
CA ASP A 172 -2.25 -19.92 0.75
C ASP A 172 -2.69 -21.26 0.11
N ASP A 173 -3.32 -21.22 -1.08
CA ASP A 173 -3.72 -22.40 -1.85
C ASP A 173 -2.61 -22.96 -2.75
N GLY A 174 -1.43 -22.33 -2.74
CA GLY A 174 -0.28 -22.71 -3.56
C GLY A 174 -0.29 -22.13 -4.98
N ALA A 175 -1.31 -21.35 -5.36
CA ALA A 175 -1.25 -20.57 -6.59
C ALA A 175 -0.06 -19.60 -6.53
N SER A 176 0.63 -19.42 -7.65
CA SER A 176 1.82 -18.57 -7.73
C SER A 176 1.88 -17.77 -9.03
N GLN A 177 2.45 -16.58 -8.96
CA GLN A 177 2.80 -15.75 -10.11
C GLN A 177 4.24 -15.24 -9.98
N THR A 178 4.85 -14.92 -11.11
CA THR A 178 6.21 -14.36 -11.17
C THR A 178 6.15 -13.03 -11.89
N LEU A 179 6.82 -12.04 -11.32
CA LEU A 179 6.84 -10.66 -11.79
C LEU A 179 8.29 -10.20 -11.90
N ASP A 180 8.62 -9.60 -13.04
CA ASP A 180 9.92 -8.96 -13.24
C ASP A 180 9.81 -7.46 -12.94
N PHE A 181 10.88 -6.89 -12.40
CA PHE A 181 10.95 -5.47 -12.13
C PHE A 181 12.37 -4.90 -12.30
N SER A 182 12.46 -3.60 -12.52
CA SER A 182 13.69 -2.81 -12.41
C SER A 182 13.61 -1.93 -11.17
N TRP A 183 14.76 -1.59 -10.58
CA TRP A 183 14.81 -0.77 -9.38
C TRP A 183 16.02 0.16 -9.34
N TYR A 184 15.92 1.22 -8.56
CA TYR A 184 17.06 2.06 -8.18
C TYR A 184 16.88 2.70 -6.80
N VAL A 185 18.00 3.07 -6.18
CA VAL A 185 18.08 3.95 -5.02
C VAL A 185 18.45 5.34 -5.54
N ASP A 186 17.63 6.34 -5.22
CA ASP A 186 17.87 7.69 -5.67
C ASP A 186 18.88 8.44 -4.75
N LYS A 187 19.16 9.71 -5.06
CA LYS A 187 20.09 10.53 -4.27
C LYS A 187 19.62 10.85 -2.83
N HIS A 188 18.33 10.69 -2.56
CA HIS A 188 17.70 10.87 -1.26
C HIS A 188 17.63 9.55 -0.46
N GLY A 189 17.96 8.42 -1.10
CA GLY A 189 17.82 7.08 -0.51
C GLY A 189 16.49 6.42 -0.81
N ASP A 190 15.60 7.09 -1.56
CA ASP A 190 14.31 6.52 -1.92
C ASP A 190 14.51 5.30 -2.82
N ILE A 191 13.76 4.24 -2.55
CA ILE A 191 13.80 3.02 -3.37
C ILE A 191 12.66 3.08 -4.37
N TYR A 192 13.00 3.11 -5.67
CA TYR A 192 12.05 3.01 -6.76
C TYR A 192 12.01 1.59 -7.31
N ILE A 193 10.81 1.06 -7.55
CA ILE A 193 10.57 -0.26 -8.14
C ILE A 193 9.56 -0.09 -9.28
N LYS A 194 9.92 -0.56 -10.48
CA LYS A 194 9.05 -0.54 -11.66
C LYS A 194 8.83 -1.94 -12.18
N TYR A 195 7.59 -2.41 -12.12
CA TYR A 195 7.22 -3.72 -12.66
C TYR A 195 7.18 -3.68 -14.18
N THR A 196 7.83 -4.65 -14.81
CA THR A 196 8.04 -4.68 -16.27
C THR A 196 6.72 -4.83 -17.04
N LYS A 197 5.84 -5.74 -16.59
CA LYS A 197 4.59 -6.05 -17.31
C LYS A 197 3.54 -4.93 -17.16
N SER A 198 3.29 -4.46 -15.94
CA SER A 198 2.26 -3.45 -15.70
C SER A 198 2.73 -2.02 -15.95
N GLY A 199 4.04 -1.78 -15.90
CA GLY A 199 4.60 -0.43 -15.93
C GLY A 199 4.33 0.38 -14.66
N THR A 200 3.73 -0.23 -13.63
CA THR A 200 3.49 0.41 -12.34
C THR A 200 4.82 0.73 -11.68
N ILE A 201 4.97 1.97 -11.24
CA ILE A 201 6.13 2.48 -10.52
C ILE A 201 5.71 2.69 -9.08
N PHE A 202 6.52 2.18 -8.16
CA PHE A 202 6.39 2.37 -6.72
C PHE A 202 7.62 3.08 -6.19
N VAL A 203 7.42 3.90 -5.18
CA VAL A 203 8.48 4.52 -4.39
C VAL A 203 8.31 4.17 -2.91
N MET A 204 9.43 3.87 -2.25
CA MET A 204 9.53 3.78 -0.80
C MET A 204 10.36 4.97 -0.31
N ASP A 205 9.72 5.84 0.46
CA ASP A 205 10.28 7.11 0.95
C ASP A 205 11.26 6.86 2.11
N ALA A 206 12.51 7.27 1.95
CA ALA A 206 13.57 7.03 2.93
C ALA A 206 13.41 7.88 4.20
N ASP A 207 12.84 9.08 4.09
CA ASP A 207 12.72 10.05 5.18
C ASP A 207 11.40 9.90 5.96
N SER A 208 10.42 9.20 5.39
CA SER A 208 9.12 9.00 6.01
C SER A 208 9.13 8.00 7.16
N LYS A 209 8.68 8.46 8.32
CA LYS A 209 8.56 7.63 9.53
C LYS A 209 7.34 6.71 9.53
N THR A 210 6.35 7.00 8.69
CA THR A 210 5.04 6.35 8.65
C THR A 210 4.78 5.59 7.36
N ASN A 211 5.13 6.20 6.21
CA ASN A 211 4.92 5.63 4.87
C ASN A 211 6.25 5.32 4.16
N GLY A 212 7.33 5.24 4.92
CA GLY A 212 8.65 4.87 4.42
C GLY A 212 8.96 3.39 4.63
N PHE A 213 10.26 3.09 4.73
CA PHE A 213 10.75 1.73 4.95
C PHE A 213 11.83 1.64 6.04
N HIS A 214 12.10 0.41 6.43
CA HIS A 214 13.30 -0.02 7.13
C HIS A 214 13.96 -1.12 6.30
N LEU A 215 15.26 -1.00 6.08
CA LEU A 215 16.06 -1.98 5.34
C LEU A 215 17.37 -2.22 6.09
N GLY A 216 17.56 -3.42 6.61
CA GLY A 216 18.80 -3.83 7.28
C GLY A 216 18.60 -4.48 8.63
N TYR A 217 19.66 -4.48 9.44
CA TYR A 217 19.73 -5.29 10.66
C TYR A 217 18.78 -4.79 11.75
N GLU A 218 17.98 -5.69 12.33
CA GLU A 218 17.20 -5.43 13.54
C GLU A 218 17.78 -6.20 14.73
N ASP A 219 18.33 -5.47 15.72
CA ASP A 219 18.92 -6.06 16.94
C ASP A 219 17.97 -7.03 17.66
N GLN A 220 16.68 -6.67 17.73
CA GLN A 220 15.66 -7.47 18.43
C GLN A 220 15.37 -8.80 17.73
N LYS A 221 15.57 -8.87 16.41
CA LYS A 221 15.33 -10.09 15.61
C LYS A 221 16.62 -10.87 15.37
N GLY A 222 17.78 -10.20 15.39
CA GLY A 222 19.09 -10.80 15.14
C GLY A 222 19.36 -11.10 13.66
N PHE A 223 18.59 -10.52 12.74
CA PHE A 223 18.75 -10.68 11.29
C PHE A 223 18.29 -9.42 10.53
N ASP A 224 18.60 -9.37 9.23
CA ASP A 224 18.16 -8.25 8.39
C ASP A 224 16.70 -8.40 7.98
N THR A 225 15.98 -7.30 8.05
CA THR A 225 14.58 -7.18 7.63
C THR A 225 14.42 -6.08 6.60
N PHE A 226 13.36 -6.22 5.81
CA PHE A 226 12.91 -5.23 4.87
C PHE A 226 11.39 -5.08 5.00
N PHE A 227 10.96 -4.03 5.69
CA PHE A 227 9.55 -3.74 5.88
C PHE A 227 9.26 -2.29 5.53
N GLY A 228 8.03 -1.97 5.14
CA GLY A 228 7.67 -0.62 4.77
C GLY A 228 6.45 -0.52 3.90
N VAL A 229 6.21 0.69 3.41
CA VAL A 229 5.15 1.03 2.47
C VAL A 229 5.79 1.47 1.17
N ALA A 230 5.29 0.95 0.05
CA ALA A 230 5.60 1.45 -1.27
C ALA A 230 4.33 1.99 -1.90
N ILE A 231 4.38 3.24 -2.35
CA ILE A 231 3.23 3.95 -2.90
C ILE A 231 3.47 4.14 -4.38
N SER A 232 2.46 3.85 -5.20
CA SER A 232 2.62 4.04 -6.64
C SER A 232 2.69 5.52 -6.99
N THR A 233 3.49 5.83 -8.02
CA THR A 233 3.66 7.19 -8.55
C THR A 233 2.95 7.40 -9.88
N ASN A 234 2.30 6.36 -10.42
CA ASN A 234 1.53 6.42 -11.66
C ASN A 234 0.21 5.63 -11.63
N THR A 235 -0.18 5.11 -10.46
CA THR A 235 -1.45 4.41 -10.22
C THR A 235 -1.93 4.68 -8.79
N GLN A 236 -3.11 4.19 -8.40
CA GLN A 236 -3.59 4.31 -7.02
C GLN A 236 -3.10 3.18 -6.11
N ASP A 237 -2.19 2.33 -6.61
CA ASP A 237 -1.79 1.11 -5.93
C ASP A 237 -0.78 1.41 -4.82
N VAL A 238 -0.82 0.61 -3.77
CA VAL A 238 0.07 0.68 -2.61
C VAL A 238 0.39 -0.74 -2.19
N PHE A 239 1.63 -1.04 -1.83
CA PHE A 239 1.93 -2.31 -1.17
C PHE A 239 2.65 -2.10 0.16
N TYR A 240 2.43 -3.04 1.07
CA TYR A 240 3.03 -3.09 2.40
C TYR A 240 3.80 -4.39 2.50
N ILE A 241 5.06 -4.31 2.92
CA ILE A 241 5.92 -5.48 3.02
C ILE A 241 6.40 -5.67 4.46
N ASP A 242 6.58 -6.93 4.84
CA ASP A 242 7.31 -7.37 6.02
C ASP A 242 8.13 -8.59 5.63
N LEU A 243 9.31 -8.34 5.06
CA LEU A 243 10.18 -9.36 4.54
C LEU A 243 11.37 -9.54 5.47
N ALA A 244 11.90 -10.75 5.45
CA ALA A 244 13.13 -11.05 6.14
C ALA A 244 14.11 -11.69 5.15
N ARG A 245 15.39 -11.32 5.29
CA ARG A 245 16.43 -11.76 4.35
C ARG A 245 16.50 -13.28 4.34
N GLN A 246 16.54 -13.87 3.18
CA GLN A 246 16.76 -15.30 3.04
C GLN A 246 18.26 -15.59 3.02
N ALA A 247 18.62 -16.65 3.73
CA ALA A 247 20.01 -17.06 3.85
C ALA A 247 20.38 -17.94 2.66
N THR A 248 20.17 -17.55 1.41
CA THR A 248 20.51 -18.39 0.25
C THR A 248 21.88 -17.98 -0.26
N ASN A 249 22.89 -18.85 -0.12
CA ASN A 249 24.16 -18.61 -0.79
C ASN A 249 24.03 -18.85 -2.30
N ALA A 250 25.05 -18.46 -3.09
CA ALA A 250 25.07 -18.63 -4.55
C ALA A 250 24.91 -20.09 -5.05
N LYS A 251 24.86 -21.08 -4.14
CA LYS A 251 24.62 -22.50 -4.43
C LYS A 251 23.23 -22.98 -3.97
N GLY A 252 22.34 -22.09 -3.57
CA GLY A 252 20.99 -22.42 -3.09
C GLY A 252 20.97 -23.12 -1.72
N VAL A 253 22.06 -23.03 -0.94
CA VAL A 253 22.15 -23.62 0.40
C VAL A 253 21.86 -22.54 1.44
N MET A 254 21.05 -22.89 2.45
CA MET A 254 20.78 -22.06 3.62
C MET A 254 22.10 -21.73 4.35
N ALA A 255 22.57 -20.50 4.23
CA ALA A 255 23.63 -19.88 5.02
C ALA A 255 23.21 -19.82 6.49
N LYS A 256 24.21 -19.81 7.37
CA LYS A 256 24.01 -19.88 8.83
C LYS A 256 23.35 -18.63 9.44
N THR A 257 23.40 -17.51 8.73
CA THR A 257 22.98 -16.20 9.23
C THR A 257 22.22 -15.45 8.14
N ARG A 258 21.09 -14.86 8.53
CA ARG A 258 20.23 -13.99 7.71
C ARG A 258 20.60 -12.50 7.83
N ALA A 259 21.75 -12.21 8.43
CA ALA A 259 22.33 -10.87 8.53
C ALA A 259 23.49 -10.72 7.55
N LEU A 260 23.67 -9.54 7.00
CA LEU A 260 24.85 -9.21 6.19
C LEU A 260 26.12 -9.24 7.03
N SER A 261 27.24 -9.49 6.34
CA SER A 261 28.57 -9.57 6.94
C SER A 261 29.52 -8.55 6.31
N GLY A 262 30.71 -8.38 6.89
CA GLY A 262 31.72 -7.46 6.37
C GLY A 262 31.29 -6.00 6.45
N LYS A 263 31.49 -5.24 5.36
CA LYS A 263 31.26 -3.77 5.32
C LYS A 263 29.80 -3.35 5.52
N LEU A 264 28.85 -4.28 5.38
CA LEU A 264 27.41 -4.01 5.52
C LEU A 264 26.85 -4.52 6.85
N ALA A 265 27.67 -5.19 7.68
CA ALA A 265 27.21 -5.75 8.95
C ALA A 265 26.67 -4.64 9.88
N GLY A 266 25.43 -4.84 10.38
CA GLY A 266 24.77 -3.93 11.31
C GLY A 266 24.30 -2.61 10.68
N LYS A 267 24.35 -2.46 9.35
CA LYS A 267 23.79 -1.28 8.68
C LYS A 267 22.27 -1.37 8.59
N SER A 268 21.64 -0.20 8.63
CA SER A 268 20.20 -0.03 8.46
C SER A 268 19.92 1.28 7.73
N PHE A 269 18.87 1.27 6.91
CA PHE A 269 18.43 2.38 6.05
C PHE A 269 16.92 2.57 6.15
N GLY A 270 16.45 3.75 5.74
CA GLY A 270 15.08 4.21 5.90
C GLY A 270 14.73 4.63 7.35
N GLN A 271 13.67 5.43 7.49
CA GLN A 271 13.23 6.02 8.76
C GLN A 271 11.94 5.41 9.33
N ALA A 272 11.39 4.36 8.73
CA ALA A 272 10.15 3.76 9.22
C ALA A 272 10.32 3.23 10.64
N THR A 273 9.49 3.73 11.55
CA THR A 273 9.58 3.38 12.98
C THR A 273 8.75 2.17 13.37
N LYS A 274 7.85 1.73 12.48
CA LYS A 274 6.91 0.64 12.71
C LYS A 274 6.67 -0.14 11.43
N ASN A 275 6.59 -1.46 11.58
CA ASN A 275 6.06 -2.33 10.55
C ASN A 275 4.52 -2.31 10.59
N VAL A 276 3.90 -1.64 9.61
CA VAL A 276 2.44 -1.54 9.49
C VAL A 276 1.82 -2.66 8.65
N ALA A 277 2.61 -3.48 7.95
CA ALA A 277 2.10 -4.54 7.09
C ALA A 277 1.29 -5.59 7.88
N ALA A 278 1.71 -5.88 9.11
CA ALA A 278 0.99 -6.80 10.00
C ALA A 278 -0.46 -6.35 10.27
N GLN A 279 -0.68 -5.04 10.50
CA GLN A 279 -2.01 -4.49 10.74
C GLN A 279 -2.91 -4.64 9.52
N TYR A 280 -2.40 -4.30 8.32
CA TYR A 280 -3.21 -4.35 7.11
C TYR A 280 -3.52 -5.79 6.67
N LYS A 281 -2.61 -6.73 6.96
CA LYS A 281 -2.78 -8.15 6.67
C LYS A 281 -4.00 -8.76 7.37
N GLU A 282 -4.34 -8.32 8.58
CA GLU A 282 -5.48 -8.87 9.33
C GLU A 282 -6.83 -8.67 8.62
N THR A 283 -6.95 -7.57 7.86
CA THR A 283 -8.16 -7.21 7.12
C THR A 283 -8.10 -7.55 5.63
N ALA A 284 -6.96 -8.05 5.14
CA ALA A 284 -6.72 -8.32 3.74
C ALA A 284 -7.32 -9.67 3.30
N ILE A 285 -7.81 -9.73 2.07
CA ILE A 285 -8.30 -10.96 1.45
C ILE A 285 -7.10 -11.82 1.07
N LYS A 286 -7.07 -13.07 1.55
CA LYS A 286 -6.02 -14.03 1.20
C LYS A 286 -6.19 -14.52 -0.23
N LYS A 287 -5.54 -13.86 -1.18
CA LYS A 287 -5.54 -14.21 -2.61
C LYS A 287 -4.38 -13.52 -3.32
N LEU A 288 -4.03 -14.04 -4.49
CA LEU A 288 -3.20 -13.31 -5.44
C LEU A 288 -4.03 -12.30 -6.21
N ARG A 289 -3.41 -11.17 -6.55
CA ARG A 289 -3.96 -10.25 -7.54
C ARG A 289 -3.84 -10.87 -8.92
N GLU A 290 -4.94 -10.91 -9.66
CA GLU A 290 -4.90 -11.21 -11.09
C GLU A 290 -4.27 -10.00 -11.81
N LYS A 291 -3.04 -10.15 -12.33
CA LYS A 291 -2.28 -9.10 -13.05
C LYS A 291 -2.15 -9.38 -14.56
#